data_AF-A0A3N8HP63-F1
#
_entry.id   AF-A0A3N8HP63-F1
#
_cell.length_a   1.000
_cell.length_b   1.000
_cell.length_c   1.000
_cell.angle_alpha   90.00
_cell.angle_beta   90.00
_cell.angle_gamma   90.00
#
_symmetry.space_group_name_H-M   'P 1'
#
loop_
_entity.id
_entity.type
_entity.pdbx_description
1 polymer ?
#
loop_
_entity_poly.entity_id
_entity_poly.type
_entity_poly.pdbx_seq_one_letter_code
_entity_poly.pdbx_strand_id
1 'polypeptide(L)' 'MSSKTVSLRLLPAERAQLEQLGRQERRSLSSLARLVYLEGLSLYLAKMSSFEDTTGNVSAS' A
#
# COMPACT_ATOMS: atom_id res chain seq x y z
N MET A 1 -3.39 1.33 -19.63
CA MET A 1 -3.65 0.72 -18.30
C MET A 1 -3.93 -0.76 -18.51
N SER A 2 -3.14 -1.65 -17.90
CA SER A 2 -3.41 -3.10 -17.98
C SER A 2 -4.78 -3.40 -17.36
N SER A 3 -5.60 -4.21 -18.02
CA SER A 3 -6.90 -4.67 -17.49
C SER A 3 -6.77 -5.86 -16.53
N LYS A 4 -5.54 -6.39 -16.37
CA LYS A 4 -5.28 -7.51 -15.46
C LYS A 4 -5.29 -7.02 -14.02
N THR A 5 -6.08 -7.68 -13.19
CA THR A 5 -6.14 -7.43 -11.74
C THR A 5 -4.86 -7.90 -11.06
N VAL A 6 -4.50 -7.21 -9.98
CA VAL A 6 -3.42 -7.65 -9.07
C VAL A 6 -4.07 -8.37 -7.90
N SER A 7 -3.73 -9.64 -7.70
CA SER A 7 -4.19 -10.42 -6.56
C SER A 7 -3.34 -10.09 -5.33
N LEU A 8 -4.00 -9.70 -4.24
CA LEU A 8 -3.35 -9.45 -2.94
C LEU A 8 -3.70 -10.58 -1.97
N ARG A 9 -2.67 -11.18 -1.36
CA ARG A 9 -2.87 -12.13 -0.27
C ARG A 9 -2.97 -11.34 1.04
N LEU A 10 -4.10 -11.52 1.74
CA LEU A 10 -4.32 -11.00 3.08
C LEU A 10 -4.31 -12.16 4.08
N LEU A 11 -3.69 -11.94 5.23
CA LEU A 11 -3.86 -12.81 6.39
C LEU A 11 -5.31 -12.73 6.91
N PRO A 12 -5.78 -13.74 7.65
CA PRO A 12 -7.16 -13.77 8.13
C PRO A 12 -7.56 -12.52 8.92
N ALA A 13 -6.67 -12.02 9.78
CA ALA A 13 -6.92 -10.82 10.58
C ALA A 13 -7.00 -9.55 9.71
N GLU A 14 -6.08 -9.38 8.77
CA GLU A 14 -6.07 -8.25 7.83
C GLU A 14 -7.33 -8.23 6.97
N ARG A 15 -7.78 -9.40 6.50
CA ARG A 15 -9.02 -9.52 5.74
C ARG A 15 -10.25 -9.18 6.59
N ALA A 16 -10.32 -9.67 7.83
CA ALA A 16 -11.42 -9.38 8.73
C ALA A 16 -11.53 -7.87 9.02
N GLN A 17 -10.39 -7.20 9.23
CA GLN A 17 -10.34 -5.74 9.40
C GLN A 17 -10.85 -4.99 8.16
N LEU A 18 -10.38 -5.38 6.97
CA LEU A 18 -10.83 -4.78 5.71
C LEU A 18 -12.34 -4.99 5.49
N GLU A 19 -12.87 -6.16 5.84
CA GLU A 19 -14.31 -6.45 5.77
C GLU A 19 -15.14 -5.63 6.74
N GLN A 20 -14.66 -5.44 7.97
CA GLN A 20 -15.31 -4.61 8.96
C GLN A 20 -15.38 -3.15 8.50
N LEU A 21 -14.26 -2.60 8.02
CA LEU A 21 -14.19 -1.24 7.47
C LEU A 21 -15.11 -1.08 6.26
N GLY A 22 -15.15 -2.05 5.36
CA GLY A 22 -16.04 -2.04 4.19
C GLY A 22 -17.51 -1.93 4.57
N ARG A 23 -17.93 -2.63 5.63
CA ARG A 23 -19.28 -2.51 6.18
C ARG A 23 -19.54 -1.14 6.80
N GLN A 24 -18.60 -0.63 7.59
CA GLN A 24 -18.73 0.67 8.27
C GLN A 24 -18.87 1.82 7.26
N GLU A 25 -18.07 1.81 6.20
CA GLU A 25 -18.08 2.85 5.16
C GLU A 25 -19.12 2.63 4.05
N ARG A 26 -19.84 1.49 4.07
CA ARG A 26 -20.80 1.09 3.03
C ARG A 26 -20.15 1.02 1.63
N ARG A 27 -18.94 0.46 1.55
CA ARG A 27 -18.15 0.33 0.31
C ARG A 27 -17.88 -1.14 -0.02
N SER A 28 -17.64 -1.42 -1.30
CA SER A 28 -17.13 -2.74 -1.73
C SER A 28 -15.68 -2.94 -1.27
N LEU A 29 -15.30 -4.19 -1.00
CA LEU A 29 -13.92 -4.51 -0.59
C LEU A 29 -12.89 -4.08 -1.62
N SER A 30 -13.18 -4.23 -2.92
CA SER A 30 -12.25 -3.82 -3.98
C SER A 30 -12.04 -2.31 -4.00
N SER A 31 -13.10 -1.52 -3.76
CA SER A 31 -12.98 -0.06 -3.68
C SER A 31 -12.19 0.36 -2.44
N LEU A 32 -12.50 -0.23 -1.29
CA LEU A 32 -11.79 0.08 -0.04
C LEU A 32 -10.32 -0.34 -0.10
N ALA A 33 -10.02 -1.55 -0.59
CA ALA A 33 -8.65 -2.03 -0.76
C ALA A 33 -7.82 -1.10 -1.64
N ARG A 34 -8.42 -0.55 -2.70
CA ARG A 34 -7.75 0.42 -3.56
C ARG A 34 -7.46 1.73 -2.83
N LEU A 35 -8.38 2.23 -2.02
CA LEU A 35 -8.16 3.44 -1.22
C LEU A 35 -7.00 3.25 -0.24
N VAL A 36 -7.03 2.16 0.53
CA VAL A 36 -5.95 1.81 1.48
C VAL A 36 -4.61 1.67 0.76
N TYR A 37 -4.58 1.02 -0.41
CA TYR A 37 -3.36 0.91 -1.22
C TYR A 37 -2.83 2.29 -1.63
N LEU A 38 -3.69 3.18 -2.14
CA LEU A 38 -3.27 4.50 -2.59
C LEU A 38 -2.75 5.37 -1.45
N GLU A 39 -3.36 5.28 -0.27
CA GLU A 39 -2.92 5.99 0.93
C GLU A 39 -1.55 5.50 1.41
N GLY A 40 -1.35 4.17 1.45
CA GLY A 40 -0.07 3.56 1.81
C GLY A 40 1.03 3.75 0.78
N LEU A 41 0.69 3.83 -0.52
CA LEU A 41 1.66 3.91 -1.61
C LEU A 41 2.53 5.17 -1.50
N SER A 42 1.94 6.33 -1.22
CA SER A 42 2.68 7.58 -1.06
C SER A 42 3.71 7.49 0.08
N LEU A 43 3.32 6.88 1.20
CA LEU A 43 4.22 6.66 2.33
C LEU A 43 5.35 5.68 2.00
N TYR A 44 5.04 4.62 1.25
CA TYR A 44 6.03 3.64 0.80
C TYR A 44 7.06 4.26 -0.14
N LEU A 45 6.60 5.05 -1.13
CA LEU A 45 7.48 5.76 -2.07
C LEU A 45 8.40 6.75 -1.35
N ALA A 46 7.86 7.52 -0.39
CA ALA A 46 8.66 8.45 0.41
C ALA A 46 9.75 7.75 1.24
N LYS A 47 9.46 6.54 1.75
CA LYS A 47 10.48 5.72 2.42
C LYS A 47 11.57 5.32 1.45
N MET A 48 11.21 4.86 0.25
CA MET A 48 12.18 4.43 -0.76
C MET A 48 13.12 5.56 -1.21
N SER A 49 12.60 6.76 -1.45
CA SER A 49 13.46 7.90 -1.80
C SER A 49 14.44 8.27 -0.69
N SER A 50 14.02 8.15 0.58
CA SER A 50 14.91 8.37 1.73
C SER A 50 16.03 7.33 1.87
N PHE A 51 15.85 6.12 1.32
CA PHE A 51 16.90 5.09 1.32
C PHE A 51 17.98 5.36 0.26
N GLU A 52 17.63 5.94 -0.88
CA GLU A 52 18.58 6.27 -1.95
C GLU A 52 19.57 7.38 -1.54
N ASP A 53 19.15 8.32 -0.68
CA ASP A 53 20.01 9.39 -0.15
C ASP A 53 21.13 8.88 0.78
N THR A 54 20.96 7.71 1.42
CA THR A 54 21.93 7.19 2.40
C THR A 54 23.06 6.38 1.75
N THR A 55 22.84 5.83 0.55
CA THR A 55 23.84 5.01 -0.15
C THR A 55 24.74 5.81 -1.11
N GLY A 56 24.42 7.09 -1.36
CA GLY A 56 25.11 7.92 -2.36
C GLY A 56 26.31 8.72 -1.87
N ASN A 57 26.62 8.75 -0.57
CA ASN A 57 27.61 9.69 -0.01
C ASN A 57 28.71 9.06 0.86
N VAL A 58 29.23 7.89 0.47
CA VAL A 58 30.48 7.35 1.01
C VAL A 58 31.48 7.12 -0.13
N SER A 59 32.01 8.21 -0.68
CA SER A 59 33.30 8.25 -1.38
C SER A 59 33.66 9.71 -1.71
N ALA A 60 34.11 10.46 -0.70
CA ALA A 60 34.98 11.61 -0.87
C ALA A 60 35.58 11.98 0.49
N SER A 61 36.66 11.33 0.87
CA SER A 61 37.72 11.82 1.78
C SER A 61 38.96 10.97 1.59
#